data_AF-N4UXJ7-F1
#
_entry.id   AF-N4UXJ7-F1
#
_cell.length_a   1.000
_cell.length_b   1.000
_cell.length_c   1.000
_cell.angle_alpha   90.00
_cell.angle_beta   90.00
_cell.angle_gamma   90.00
#
_symmetry.space_group_name_H-M   'P 1'
#
loop_
_entity.id
_entity.type
_entity.pdbx_description
1 polymer ?
#
loop_
_entity_poly.entity_id
_entity_poly.type
_entity_poly.pdbx_seq_one_letter_code
_entity_poly.pdbx_strand_id
1 'polypeptide(L)'
;MVNAAIADGTGVVGRTLIEAPNADEKPLAPTYEVDYANSASLVIFLGERNVQPVISILCIAATSLTTSRLNLIVAADRSSAMQRFIPNTFATRCP
;
A
#
# COMPACT_ATOMS: atom_id res chain seq x y z
N MET A 1 15.00 11.04 -2.51
CA MET A 1 13.88 10.44 -3.27
C MET A 1 13.09 9.58 -2.30
N VAL A 2 11.77 9.73 -2.22
CA VAL A 2 10.91 8.97 -1.29
C VAL A 2 10.45 7.69 -1.98
N ASN A 3 10.64 6.53 -1.34
CA ASN A 3 10.16 5.26 -1.89
C ASN A 3 8.77 4.93 -1.33
N ALA A 4 7.74 5.08 -2.16
CA ALA A 4 6.34 4.85 -1.81
C ALA A 4 5.86 3.49 -2.31
N ALA A 5 5.05 2.79 -1.51
CA ALA A 5 4.36 1.57 -1.94
C ALA A 5 2.85 1.79 -2.00
N ILE A 6 2.21 1.20 -3.01
CA ILE A 6 0.74 1.20 -3.16
C ILE A 6 0.25 -0.24 -3.03
N ALA A 7 -0.42 -0.55 -1.93
CA ALA A 7 -1.09 -1.84 -1.74
C ALA A 7 -2.39 -1.87 -2.54
N ASP A 8 -2.58 -2.94 -3.33
CA ASP A 8 -3.66 -3.06 -4.33
C ASP A 8 -3.54 -2.05 -5.50
N GLY A 9 -2.31 -1.76 -5.91
CA GLY A 9 -2.00 -0.77 -6.96
C GLY A 9 -2.49 -1.11 -8.37
N THR A 10 -2.92 -2.34 -8.62
CA THR A 10 -3.38 -2.79 -9.95
C THR A 10 -4.85 -2.40 -10.25
N GLY A 11 -5.62 -2.04 -9.21
CA GLY A 11 -6.99 -1.57 -9.35
C GLY A 11 -7.09 -0.21 -10.04
N VAL A 12 -8.31 0.24 -10.36
CA VAL A 12 -8.55 1.52 -11.06
C VAL A 12 -7.91 2.69 -10.30
N VAL A 13 -8.17 2.82 -9.00
CA VAL A 13 -7.61 3.90 -8.17
C VAL A 13 -6.10 3.77 -8.05
N GLY A 14 -5.59 2.56 -7.82
CA GLY A 14 -4.15 2.29 -7.71
C GLY A 14 -3.36 2.70 -8.96
N ARG A 15 -3.86 2.33 -10.15
CA ARG A 15 -3.25 2.73 -11.43
C ARG A 15 -3.25 4.24 -11.62
N THR A 16 -4.36 4.90 -11.31
CA THR A 16 -4.43 6.37 -11.38
C THR A 16 -3.40 7.03 -10.46
N LEU A 17 -3.14 6.48 -9.26
CA LEU A 17 -2.11 7.01 -8.36
C LEU A 17 -0.68 6.79 -8.88
N ILE A 18 -0.44 5.72 -9.65
CA ILE A 18 0.85 5.45 -10.30
C ILE A 18 1.06 6.38 -11.50
N GLU A 19 0.00 6.64 -12.27
CA GLU A 19 0.05 7.36 -13.55
C GLU A 19 -0.03 8.89 -13.38
N ALA A 20 -0.78 9.39 -12.40
CA ALA A 20 -0.99 10.84 -12.20
C ALA A 20 0.30 11.71 -12.13
N PRO A 21 1.42 11.24 -11.54
CA PRO A 21 2.65 12.03 -11.49
C PRO A 21 3.36 12.18 -12.84
N ASN A 22 3.12 11.27 -13.80
CA ASN A 22 3.86 11.19 -15.06
C ASN A 22 2.87 11.07 -16.24
N ALA A 23 2.07 12.13 -16.47
CA ALA A 23 1.05 12.13 -17.52
C ALA A 23 1.62 11.89 -18.93
N ASP A 24 2.92 12.11 -19.15
CA ASP A 24 3.60 12.00 -20.44
C ASP A 24 4.34 10.66 -20.66
N GLU A 25 4.59 9.86 -19.61
CA GLU A 25 5.24 8.55 -19.71
C GLU A 25 4.55 7.56 -18.78
N LYS A 26 4.04 6.44 -19.31
CA LYS A 26 3.42 5.39 -18.49
C LYS A 26 4.46 4.77 -17.55
N PRO A 27 4.46 5.09 -16.25
CA PRO A 27 5.48 4.58 -15.36
C PRO A 27 5.12 3.14 -14.99
N LEU A 28 5.93 2.19 -15.43
CA LEU A 28 5.89 0.81 -14.94
C LEU A 28 6.48 0.79 -13.53
N ALA A 29 5.68 1.10 -12.52
CA ALA A 29 6.06 0.86 -11.13
C ALA A 29 6.30 -0.65 -10.93
N PRO A 30 7.40 -1.06 -10.27
CA PRO A 30 7.65 -2.46 -10.01
C PRO A 30 6.53 -3.05 -9.15
N THR A 31 5.99 -4.19 -9.59
CA THR A 31 4.90 -4.88 -8.90
C THR A 31 5.48 -6.02 -8.06
N TYR A 32 5.02 -6.12 -6.82
CA TYR A 32 5.43 -7.17 -5.89
C TYR A 32 4.21 -7.92 -5.39
N GLU A 33 4.28 -9.25 -5.40
CA GLU A 33 3.34 -10.09 -4.70
C GLU A 33 3.79 -10.23 -3.25
N VAL A 34 2.85 -10.06 -2.31
CA VAL A 34 3.12 -10.14 -0.88
C VAL A 34 2.01 -10.91 -0.18
N ASP A 35 2.36 -11.66 0.84
CA ASP A 35 1.40 -12.37 1.67
C ASP A 35 0.83 -11.46 2.76
N TYR A 36 -0.38 -10.95 2.54
CA TYR A 36 -1.07 -10.11 3.52
C TYR A 36 -1.59 -10.87 4.76
N ALA A 37 -1.58 -12.21 4.75
CA ALA A 37 -1.89 -13.00 5.94
C ALA A 37 -0.73 -13.04 6.94
N ASN A 38 0.49 -12.72 6.50
CA ASN A 38 1.70 -12.79 7.32
C ASN A 38 2.31 -11.40 7.57
N SER A 39 1.97 -10.80 8.72
CA SER A 39 2.48 -9.49 9.10
C SER A 39 4.00 -9.44 9.30
N ALA A 40 4.65 -10.53 9.72
CA ALA A 40 6.10 -10.57 9.88
C ALA A 40 6.82 -10.43 8.53
N SER A 41 6.35 -11.15 7.51
CA SER A 41 6.86 -11.03 6.14
C SER A 41 6.67 -9.62 5.59
N LEU A 42 5.53 -8.98 5.88
CA LEU A 42 5.27 -7.59 5.47
C LEU A 42 6.25 -6.60 6.13
N VAL A 43 6.57 -6.77 7.41
CA VAL A 43 7.55 -5.90 8.11
C VAL A 43 8.91 -5.98 7.43
N ILE A 44 9.38 -7.20 7.14
CA ILE A 44 10.66 -7.43 6.47
C ILE A 44 10.64 -6.77 5.09
N PHE A 45 9.58 -6.99 4.31
CA PHE A 45 9.41 -6.40 2.98
C PHE A 45 9.46 -4.86 3.00
N LEU A 46 8.75 -4.23 3.94
CA LEU A 46 8.72 -2.76 4.07
C LEU A 46 10.09 -2.21 4.49
N GLY A 47 10.79 -2.92 5.39
CA GLY A 47 12.11 -2.54 5.89
C GLY A 47 13.21 -2.66 4.85
N GLU A 48 13.34 -3.82 4.21
CA GLU A 48 14.39 -4.11 3.21
C GLU A 48 14.34 -3.15 2.02
N ARG A 49 13.14 -2.71 1.65
CA ARG A 49 12.94 -1.79 0.52
C ARG A 49 12.90 -0.32 0.93
N ASN A 50 13.09 -0.01 2.21
CA ASN A 50 13.01 1.35 2.74
C ASN A 50 11.71 2.07 2.33
N VAL A 51 10.58 1.36 2.42
CA VAL A 51 9.27 1.93 2.07
C VAL A 51 8.87 2.92 3.15
N GLN A 52 8.67 4.18 2.75
CA GLN A 52 8.41 5.28 3.69
C GLN A 52 6.91 5.57 3.80
N PRO A 53 6.20 5.92 2.72
CA PRO A 53 4.74 5.90 2.74
C PRO A 53 4.18 4.62 2.13
N VAL A 54 3.14 4.08 2.77
CA VAL A 54 2.26 3.05 2.20
C VAL A 54 0.89 3.66 1.96
N ILE A 55 0.39 3.52 0.73
CA ILE A 55 -0.97 3.89 0.34
C ILE A 55 -1.77 2.61 0.18
N SER A 56 -2.84 2.44 0.95
CA SER A 56 -3.70 1.27 0.88
C SER A 56 -4.93 1.53 0.01
N ILE A 57 -5.10 0.71 -1.03
CA ILE A 57 -6.29 0.69 -1.90
C ILE A 57 -7.12 -0.60 -1.69
N LEU A 58 -6.67 -1.49 -0.78
CA LEU A 58 -7.33 -2.77 -0.47
C LEU A 58 -8.84 -2.58 -0.25
N CYS A 59 -9.64 -3.28 -1.06
CA CYS A 59 -11.09 -3.15 -1.08
C CYS A 59 -11.74 -3.53 0.27
N ILE A 60 -12.86 -2.87 0.59
CA ILE A 60 -13.59 -3.01 1.85
C ILE A 60 -14.56 -4.22 1.83
N ALA A 61 -14.89 -4.75 0.65
CA ALA A 61 -16.07 -5.59 0.45
C ALA A 61 -15.98 -7.05 0.94
N ALA A 62 -14.79 -7.57 1.33
CA ALA A 62 -14.63 -8.96 1.76
C ALA A 62 -13.96 -9.09 3.13
N THR A 63 -14.42 -10.05 3.95
CA THR A 63 -13.88 -10.32 5.29
C THR A 63 -12.39 -10.70 5.26
N SER A 64 -11.94 -11.43 4.24
CA SER A 64 -10.52 -11.74 4.03
C SER A 64 -9.65 -10.48 3.88
N LEU A 65 -10.19 -9.42 3.28
CA LEU A 65 -9.50 -8.14 3.10
C LEU A 65 -9.43 -7.33 4.40
N THR A 66 -10.30 -7.60 5.38
CA THR A 66 -10.21 -6.96 6.71
C THR A 66 -8.95 -7.40 7.45
N THR A 67 -8.66 -8.70 7.46
CA THR A 67 -7.42 -9.25 8.05
C THR A 67 -6.19 -8.73 7.32
N SER A 68 -6.20 -8.72 5.98
CA SER A 68 -5.10 -8.19 5.17
C SER A 68 -4.78 -6.73 5.49
N ARG A 69 -5.81 -5.88 5.64
CA ARG A 69 -5.63 -4.47 6.02
C ARG A 69 -5.05 -4.31 7.42
N LEU A 70 -5.58 -5.05 8.39
CA LEU A 70 -5.08 -4.99 9.77
C LEU A 70 -3.62 -5.43 9.85
N ASN A 71 -3.27 -6.53 9.17
CA ASN A 71 -1.89 -7.00 9.10
C ASN A 71 -0.96 -5.98 8.43
N LEU A 72 -1.42 -5.31 7.37
CA LEU A 72 -0.65 -4.25 6.73
C LEU A 72 -0.46 -3.03 7.65
N ILE A 73 -1.46 -2.65 8.44
CA ILE A 73 -1.35 -1.60 9.45
C ILE A 73 -0.35 -1.99 10.53
N VAL A 74 -0.44 -3.21 11.07
CA VAL A 74 0.50 -3.72 12.08
C VAL A 74 1.93 -3.79 11.52
N ALA A 75 2.09 -4.17 10.25
CA ALA A 75 3.40 -4.21 9.62
C ALA A 75 3.98 -2.82 9.39
N ALA A 76 3.14 -1.86 8.99
CA ALA A 76 3.52 -0.46 8.85
C ALA A 76 3.97 0.15 10.18
N ASP A 77 3.22 -0.08 11.26
CA ASP A 77 3.54 0.40 12.61
C ASP A 77 4.87 -0.16 13.13
N ARG A 78 5.16 -1.43 12.81
CA ARG A 78 6.40 -2.12 13.24
C ARG A 78 7.61 -1.83 12.34
N SER A 79 7.43 -1.23 11.17
CA SER A 79 8.52 -0.96 10.24
C SER A 79 9.22 0.35 10.61
N SER A 80 10.53 0.28 10.85
CA SER A 80 11.34 1.45 11.21
C SER A 80 11.53 2.45 10.06
N ALA A 81 11.30 2.02 8.80
CA ALA A 81 11.37 2.89 7.64
C ALA A 81 10.09 3.74 7.43
N MET A 82 9.01 3.39 8.13
CA MET A 82 7.68 3.94 7.88
C MET A 82 7.56 5.38 8.37
N GLN A 83 7.11 6.27 7.50
CA GLN A 83 6.82 7.68 7.83
C GLN A 83 5.33 8.00 7.82
N ARG A 84 4.55 7.35 6.93
CA ARG A 84 3.12 7.64 6.80
C ARG A 84 2.33 6.45 6.26
N PHE A 85 1.20 6.14 6.89
CA PHE A 85 0.22 5.19 6.38
C PHE A 85 -1.02 5.94 5.88
N ILE A 86 -1.41 5.71 4.62
CA ILE A 86 -2.63 6.29 4.02
C ILE A 86 -3.66 5.17 3.87
N PRO A 87 -4.74 5.16 4.68
CA PRO A 87 -5.76 4.12 4.59
C PRO A 87 -6.63 4.29 3.34
N ASN A 88 -7.36 3.23 2.96
CA ASN A 88 -8.34 3.30 1.89
C ASN A 88 -9.57 4.12 2.32
N THR A 89 -9.56 5.42 2.01
CA THR A 89 -10.66 6.35 2.27
C THR A 89 -11.06 7.15 1.02
N PHE A 90 -10.83 6.57 -0.16
CA PHE A 90 -11.00 7.26 -1.44
C PHE A 90 -12.47 7.33 -1.90
N ALA A 91 -13.36 6.53 -1.32
CA ALA A 91 -14.76 6.44 -1.74
C ALA A 91 -15.70 7.43 -1.02
N THR A 92 -15.55 7.58 0.30
CA THR A 92 -16.40 8.43 1.12
C THR A 92 -15.56 9.14 2.17
N ARG A 93 -15.96 10.37 2.54
CA ARG A 93 -15.36 11.03 3.71
C ARG A 93 -15.73 10.24 4.95
N CYS A 94 -14.73 9.86 5.74
CA CYS A 94 -14.97 9.47 7.12
C CYS A 94 -15.29 10.76 7.91
N PRO A 95 -16.41 10.83 8.65
CA PRO A 95 -16.73 11.96 9.52
C PRO A 95 -15.70 12.13 10.65
#